data_AF-A0A8D0EVU0-F1
#
_entry.id   AF-A0A8D0EVU0-F1
#
_cell.length_a   1.000
_cell.length_b   1.000
_cell.length_c   1.000
_cell.angle_alpha   90.00
_cell.angle_beta   90.00
_cell.angle_gamma   90.00
#
_symmetry.space_group_name_H-M   'P 1'
#
loop_
_entity.id
_entity.type
_entity.pdbx_description
1 polymer ?
#
loop_
_entity_poly.entity_id
_entity_poly.type
_entity_poly.pdbx_seq_one_letter_code
_entity_poly.pdbx_strand_id
1 'polypeptide(L)'
;KMKTDLELALECIINIYHQYAIKNPIDDYLSRDEFSELLKETPNTSTDDYINTLFTRADGNHDGRLKFTEFLSTLSLVTIDAHNRSHNPAPCMAGSQDNSAAGSQLSSAGWGSSPS
;
A
#
# COMPACT_ATOMS: atom_id res chain seq x y z
N LYS A 1 19.41 -23.68 8.27
CA LYS A 1 17.99 -23.99 7.94
C LYS A 1 17.61 -23.11 6.75
N MET A 2 17.04 -23.65 5.68
CA MET A 2 16.51 -22.81 4.59
C MET A 2 15.24 -22.09 5.06
N LYS A 3 15.07 -20.86 4.58
CA LYS A 3 13.86 -20.07 4.81
C LYS A 3 12.76 -20.54 3.86
N THR A 4 11.53 -20.47 4.34
CA THR A 4 10.31 -20.64 3.55
C THR A 4 10.05 -19.41 2.67
N ASP A 5 9.20 -19.54 1.66
CA ASP A 5 8.81 -18.41 0.80
C ASP A 5 8.14 -17.28 1.59
N LEU A 6 7.39 -17.62 2.64
CA LEU A 6 6.77 -16.62 3.52
C LEU A 6 7.82 -15.86 4.34
N GLU A 7 8.80 -16.55 4.92
CA GLU A 7 9.89 -15.90 5.65
C GLU A 7 10.69 -14.97 4.72
N LEU A 8 10.96 -15.41 3.48
CA LEU A 8 11.62 -14.58 2.48
C LEU A 8 10.79 -13.36 2.07
N ALA A 9 9.47 -13.50 1.92
CA ALA A 9 8.58 -12.39 1.59
C ALA A 9 8.52 -11.35 2.73
N LEU A 10 8.42 -11.80 3.98
CA LEU A 10 8.42 -10.92 5.15
C LEU A 10 9.75 -10.18 5.30
N GLU A 11 10.87 -10.86 5.09
CA GLU A 11 12.19 -10.23 5.07
C GLU A 11 12.33 -9.21 3.93
N CYS A 12 11.78 -9.51 2.76
CA CYS A 12 11.76 -8.58 1.63
C CYS A 12 11.04 -7.28 2.00
N ILE A 13 9.86 -7.38 2.64
CA ILE A 13 9.09 -6.21 3.10
C ILE A 13 9.89 -5.38 4.11
N ILE A 14 10.55 -6.03 5.07
CA ILE A 14 11.37 -5.36 6.09
C ILE A 14 12.56 -4.65 5.42
N ASN A 15 13.23 -5.31 4.48
CA ASN A 15 14.39 -4.74 3.80
C ASN A 15 14.02 -3.54 2.93
N ILE A 16 12.88 -3.59 2.23
CA ILE A 16 12.37 -2.46 1.47
C ILE A 16 12.09 -1.27 2.41
N TYR A 17 11.42 -1.49 3.54
CA TYR A 17 11.19 -0.42 4.51
C TYR A 17 12.51 0.26 4.94
N HIS A 18 13.49 -0.52 5.38
CA HIS A 18 14.78 0.03 5.82
C HIS A 18 15.58 0.68 4.69
N GLN A 19 15.45 0.25 3.43
CA GLN A 19 16.12 0.89 2.29
C GLN A 19 15.72 2.36 2.13
N TYR A 20 14.48 2.70 2.51
CA TYR A 20 13.93 4.04 2.40
C TYR A 20 13.99 4.82 3.72
N ALA A 21 13.84 4.17 4.87
CA ALA A 21 13.84 4.79 6.20
C ALA A 21 15.24 5.20 6.74
N ILE A 22 16.24 5.28 5.85
CA ILE A 22 17.63 5.62 6.16
C ILE A 22 18.18 6.72 5.26
N LYS A 23 17.35 7.43 4.48
CA LYS A 23 17.87 8.39 3.51
C LYS A 23 18.33 9.67 4.19
N ASN A 24 17.46 10.40 4.90
CA ASN A 24 17.85 11.55 5.74
C ASN A 24 16.63 12.17 6.48
N PRO A 25 16.59 12.21 7.83
CA PRO A 25 17.52 11.63 8.79
C PRO A 25 17.49 10.09 8.78
N ILE A 26 18.54 9.46 9.31
CA ILE A 26 18.54 8.01 9.58
C ILE A 26 17.85 7.81 10.92
N ASP A 27 16.53 7.67 10.92
CA ASP A 27 15.74 7.61 12.15
C ASP A 27 14.79 6.41 12.24
N ASP A 28 14.81 5.52 11.23
CA ASP A 28 13.92 4.35 11.14
C ASP A 28 12.44 4.72 10.95
N TYR A 29 12.17 5.89 10.35
CA TYR A 29 10.86 6.31 9.86
C TYR A 29 10.87 6.57 8.36
N LEU A 30 9.71 6.47 7.72
CA LEU A 30 9.50 6.98 6.37
C LEU A 30 8.89 8.37 6.43
N SER A 31 9.64 9.38 6.00
CA SER A 31 9.06 10.66 5.64
C SER A 31 8.12 10.51 4.44
N ARG A 32 7.30 11.54 4.20
CA ARG A 32 6.41 11.58 3.03
C ARG A 32 7.15 11.37 1.71
N ASP A 33 8.34 11.96 1.57
CA ASP A 33 9.09 11.90 0.32
C ASP A 33 9.73 10.52 0.12
N GLU A 34 10.27 9.92 1.19
CA GLU A 34 10.78 8.54 1.17
C GLU A 34 9.67 7.53 0.85
N PHE A 35 8.49 7.70 1.46
CA PHE A 35 7.32 6.87 1.18
C PHE A 35 6.80 7.06 -0.25
N SER A 36 6.81 8.29 -0.77
CA SER A 36 6.43 8.54 -2.17
C SER A 36 7.39 7.86 -3.13
N GLU A 37 8.70 7.86 -2.84
CA GLU A 37 9.69 7.21 -3.69
C GLU A 37 9.50 5.69 -3.67
N LEU A 38 9.28 5.09 -2.49
CA LEU A 38 8.95 3.68 -2.33
C LEU A 38 7.73 3.28 -3.18
N LEU A 39 6.64 4.05 -3.13
CA LEU A 39 5.43 3.73 -3.87
C LEU A 39 5.55 3.97 -5.38
N LYS A 40 6.38 4.93 -5.82
CA LYS A 40 6.63 5.17 -7.25
C LYS A 40 7.33 4.00 -7.94
N GLU A 41 8.09 3.20 -7.20
CA GLU A 41 8.68 1.96 -7.72
C GLU A 41 7.68 0.79 -7.80
N THR A 42 6.50 0.92 -7.17
CA THR A 42 5.45 -0.11 -7.26
C THR A 42 4.55 0.12 -8.49
N PRO A 43 4.39 -0.88 -9.36
CA PRO A 43 3.47 -0.76 -10.49
C PRO A 43 2.04 -0.55 -9.97
N ASN A 44 1.35 0.45 -10.53
CA ASN A 44 -0.03 0.87 -10.22
C ASN A 44 -0.21 1.92 -9.08
N THR A 45 0.86 2.47 -8.50
CA THR A 45 0.77 3.47 -7.42
C THR A 45 1.35 4.83 -7.83
N SER A 46 1.04 5.32 -9.04
CA SER A 46 1.80 6.42 -9.66
C SER A 46 1.20 7.83 -9.52
N THR A 47 0.02 8.00 -8.89
CA THR A 47 -0.57 9.35 -8.75
C THR A 47 -0.22 9.96 -7.40
N ASP A 48 0.38 11.15 -7.39
CA ASP A 48 0.78 11.86 -6.16
C ASP A 48 -0.41 12.07 -5.19
N ASP A 49 -1.62 12.30 -5.69
CA ASP A 49 -2.84 12.42 -4.86
C ASP A 49 -3.20 11.12 -4.13
N TYR A 50 -2.98 9.97 -4.78
CA TYR A 50 -3.21 8.67 -4.18
C TYR A 50 -2.17 8.38 -3.10
N ILE A 51 -0.90 8.69 -3.38
CA ILE A 51 0.20 8.58 -2.41
C ILE A 51 -0.07 9.46 -1.18
N ASN A 52 -0.50 10.72 -1.38
CA ASN A 52 -0.87 11.62 -0.30
C ASN A 52 -2.01 11.03 0.55
N THR A 53 -3.05 10.50 -0.09
CA THR A 53 -4.18 9.88 0.61
C THR A 53 -3.75 8.69 1.44
N LEU A 54 -2.90 7.81 0.91
CA LEU A 54 -2.35 6.67 1.63
C LEU A 54 -1.49 7.11 2.81
N PHE A 55 -0.62 8.10 2.61
CA PHE A 55 0.24 8.62 3.66
C PHE A 55 -0.57 9.20 4.82
N THR A 56 -1.53 10.09 4.54
CA THR A 56 -2.38 10.71 5.56
C THR A 56 -3.21 9.68 6.33
N ARG A 57 -3.62 8.59 5.67
CA ARG A 57 -4.35 7.50 6.33
C ARG A 57 -3.45 6.63 7.19
N ALA A 58 -2.20 6.44 6.78
CA ALA A 58 -1.22 5.62 7.49
C ALA A 58 -0.62 6.34 8.70
N ASP A 59 -0.39 7.65 8.59
CA ASP A 59 0.15 8.53 9.65
C ASP A 59 -0.89 8.76 10.76
N GLY A 60 -1.16 7.70 11.53
CA GLY A 60 -2.23 7.67 12.53
C GLY A 60 -1.91 8.47 13.79
N ASN A 61 -0.64 8.73 14.08
CA ASN A 61 -0.21 9.62 15.16
C ASN A 61 0.01 11.07 14.70
N HIS A 62 -0.07 11.33 13.39
CA HIS A 62 0.04 12.65 12.77
C HIS A 62 1.39 13.34 13.05
N ASP A 63 2.47 12.57 13.08
CA ASP A 63 3.81 13.10 13.30
C ASP A 63 4.55 13.47 12.00
N GLY A 64 3.89 13.24 10.84
CA GLY A 64 4.42 13.55 9.52
C GLY A 64 5.41 12.52 8.99
N ARG A 65 5.55 11.37 9.65
CA ARG A 65 6.39 10.24 9.24
C ARG A 65 5.68 8.93 9.58
N LEU A 66 6.13 7.83 9.01
CA LEU A 66 5.55 6.50 9.24
C LEU A 66 6.57 5.61 9.92
N LYS A 67 6.25 5.09 11.10
CA LYS A 67 6.98 3.95 11.66
C LYS A 67 6.56 2.65 10.97
N PHE A 68 7.31 1.57 11.19
CA PHE A 68 7.03 0.28 10.53
C PHE A 68 5.56 -0.20 10.67
N THR A 69 4.94 -0.01 11.83
CA THR A 69 3.53 -0.41 12.04
C THR A 69 2.52 0.40 11.22
N GLU A 70 2.81 1.69 10.97
CA GLU A 70 1.98 2.56 10.13
C GLU A 70 2.18 2.20 8.65
N PHE A 71 3.42 1.90 8.25
CA PHE A 71 3.73 1.36 6.93
C PHE A 71 2.99 0.04 6.65
N LEU A 72 2.93 -0.89 7.61
CA LEU A 72 2.20 -2.15 7.46
C LEU A 72 0.69 -1.93 7.24
N SER A 73 0.11 -0.85 7.77
CA SER A 73 -1.30 -0.52 7.53
C SER A 73 -1.55 -0.19 6.05
N THR A 74 -0.64 0.54 5.40
CA THR A 74 -0.67 0.75 3.95
C THR A 74 -0.52 -0.56 3.19
N LEU A 75 0.47 -1.37 3.57
CA LEU A 75 0.72 -2.65 2.90
C LEU A 75 -0.49 -3.58 2.99
N SER A 76 -1.19 -3.58 4.12
CA SER A 76 -2.44 -4.31 4.30
C SER A 76 -3.50 -3.87 3.29
N LEU A 77 -3.71 -2.56 3.10
CA LEU A 77 -4.67 -2.04 2.12
C LEU A 77 -4.33 -2.48 0.69
N VAL A 78 -3.06 -2.34 0.29
CA VAL A 78 -2.59 -2.74 -1.05
C VAL A 78 -2.71 -4.26 -1.25
N THR A 79 -2.40 -5.05 -0.22
CA THR A 79 -2.49 -6.52 -0.26
C THR A 79 -3.94 -6.97 -0.35
N ILE A 80 -4.87 -6.34 0.39
CA ILE A 80 -6.31 -6.60 0.32
C ILE A 80 -6.84 -6.30 -1.08
N ASP A 81 -6.47 -5.16 -1.65
CA ASP A 81 -6.85 -4.77 -3.01
C ASP A 81 -6.29 -5.75 -4.07
N ALA A 82 -5.02 -6.13 -3.96
CA ALA A 82 -4.43 -7.15 -4.82
C ALA A 82 -5.10 -8.52 -4.68
N HIS A 83 -5.44 -8.94 -3.47
CA HIS A 83 -6.21 -10.15 -3.19
C HIS A 83 -7.61 -10.09 -3.82
N ASN A 84 -8.31 -8.96 -3.70
CA ASN A 84 -9.64 -8.81 -4.29
C ASN A 84 -9.59 -8.88 -5.82
N ARG A 85 -8.55 -8.31 -6.45
CA ARG A 85 -8.31 -8.45 -7.89
C ARG A 85 -7.99 -9.88 -8.32
N SER A 86 -7.33 -10.68 -7.49
CA SER A 86 -7.01 -12.06 -7.84
C SER A 86 -8.26 -12.95 -7.95
N HIS A 87 -9.34 -12.59 -7.25
CA HIS A 87 -10.65 -13.24 -7.39
C HIS A 87 -11.45 -12.77 -8.60
N ASN A 88 -11.13 -11.60 -9.17
CA ASN A 88 -11.89 -11.01 -10.27
C ASN A 88 -10.95 -10.55 -11.39
N PRO A 89 -10.34 -11.48 -12.14
CA PRO A 89 -9.51 -11.13 -13.28
C PRO A 89 -10.36 -10.31 -14.26
N ALA A 90 -9.85 -9.15 -14.67
CA ALA A 90 -10.51 -8.33 -15.68
C ALA A 90 -10.92 -9.23 -16.85
N PRO A 91 -12.15 -9.10 -17.40
CA PRO A 91 -12.55 -9.90 -18.54
C PRO A 91 -11.62 -9.54 -19.70
N CYS A 92 -10.68 -10.44 -19.99
CA CYS A 92 -9.90 -10.35 -21.20
C CYS A 92 -10.88 -10.52 -22.38
N MET A 93 -11.02 -9.46 -23.16
CA MET A 93 -11.68 -9.41 -24.47
C MET A 93 -13.22 -9.54 -24.49
N ALA A 94 -13.92 -8.41 -24.32
CA ALA A 94 -15.18 -8.18 -25.03
C ALA A 94 -15.15 -6.75 -25.59
N GLY A 95 -15.21 -6.63 -26.93
CA GLY A 95 -14.91 -5.41 -27.64
C GLY A 95 -15.94 -4.28 -27.51
N SER A 96 -15.42 -3.07 -27.71
CA SER A 96 -16.05 -1.88 -28.30
C SER A 96 -17.15 -1.11 -27.56
N GLN A 97 -16.83 0.17 -27.28
CA GLN A 97 -17.69 1.37 -27.16
C GLN A 97 -18.59 1.42 -25.90
N ASP A 98 -18.79 2.50 -25.14
CA ASP A 98 -18.59 3.94 -25.31
C ASP A 98 -18.46 4.65 -23.92
N ASN A 99 -18.60 5.98 -23.91
CA ASN A 99 -18.27 6.94 -22.86
C ASN A 99 -18.98 6.80 -21.50
N SER A 100 -18.29 7.25 -20.43
CA SER A 100 -18.74 8.27 -19.46
C SER A 100 -18.31 7.97 -18.01
N ALA A 101 -18.18 9.06 -17.25
CA ALA A 101 -17.51 9.21 -15.97
C ALA A 101 -18.01 8.34 -14.81
N ALA A 102 -17.05 7.89 -13.98
CA ALA A 102 -17.13 7.74 -12.52
C ALA A 102 -15.72 7.32 -12.06
N GLY A 103 -14.97 8.09 -11.26
CA GLY A 103 -15.38 8.48 -9.92
C GLY A 103 -15.32 7.27 -8.98
N SER A 104 -14.15 6.63 -8.83
CA SER A 104 -13.99 5.50 -7.89
C SER A 104 -14.09 6.00 -6.46
N GLN A 105 -15.31 5.90 -5.93
CA GLN A 105 -15.61 6.06 -4.52
C GLN A 105 -14.83 5.03 -3.71
N LEU A 106 -14.00 5.52 -2.79
CA LEU A 106 -13.48 4.75 -1.67
C LEU A 106 -14.68 4.22 -0.87
N SER A 107 -15.05 2.96 -1.09
CA SER A 107 -16.09 2.30 -0.30
C SER A 107 -15.57 2.07 1.12
N SER A 108 -16.14 2.83 2.05
CA SER A 108 -16.08 2.58 3.48
C SER A 108 -16.75 1.23 3.81
N ALA A 109 -15.94 0.17 3.93
CA ALA A 109 -16.27 -1.00 4.74
C ALA A 109 -15.43 -0.88 6.02
N GLY A 110 -16.00 -0.56 7.18
CA GLY A 110 -16.99 -1.41 7.85
C GLY A 110 -16.23 -2.46 8.65
N TRP A 111 -15.62 -2.05 9.76
CA TRP A 111 -14.90 -2.95 10.67
C TRP A 111 -15.94 -3.86 11.34
N GLY A 112 -16.12 -5.05 10.78
CA GLY A 112 -16.97 -6.10 11.33
C GLY A 112 -16.31 -6.68 12.57
N SER A 113 -16.99 -6.53 13.70
CA SER A 113 -16.67 -7.12 14.99
C SER A 113 -16.52 -8.65 14.89
N SER A 114 -15.50 -9.19 15.55
CA SER A 114 -15.36 -10.62 15.81
C SER A 114 -16.54 -11.17 16.61
N PRO A 115 -17.08 -12.36 16.30
CA PRO A 115 -17.89 -13.11 17.24
C PRO A 115 -17.01 -13.88 18.24
N SER A 116 -17.66 -14.15 19.37
CA SER A 116 -17.16 -14.54 20.69
C SER A 116 -16.36 -15.83 20.81
#